data_AF-A0A246SMF2-F1
#
_entry.id   AF-A0A246SMF2-F1
#
_cell.length_a   1.000
_cell.length_b   1.000
_cell.length_c   1.000
_cell.angle_alpha   90.00
_cell.angle_beta   90.00
_cell.angle_gamma   90.00
#
_symmetry.space_group_name_H-M   'P 1'
#
loop_
_entity.id
_entity.type
_entity.pdbx_description
1 polymer ?
#
loop_
_entity_poly.entity_id
_entity_poly.type
_entity_poly.pdbx_seq_one_letter_code
_entity_poly.pdbx_strand_id
1 'polypeptide(L)'
;MKRAVATSVIMAAFVSLASASEDAAFFDKPVKVDVVALPKDELNPRAKPKISCSRYPGFMVKEVDLGDVGAEKLALLAADAPCERADERERVVEDDTAGYFMGASGGFVFFRAADGWNGGQPFVVYDATTGERLLNDSLDGDDFAAIRGGKGELTLDFRRVYTASCSLYLEGTVCAKAIAADTGLSPEQLPDCAVAYKAEMKRSPDYAKEIEKLPSVIVYPVELIYVAGDTARRPTGGATACWTPS
;
A
#
# COMPACT_ATOMS: atom_id res chain seq x y z
N MET A 1 -19.06 -57.31 -39.47
CA MET A 1 -18.56 -56.70 -38.21
C MET A 1 -18.00 -55.32 -38.54
N LYS A 2 -18.69 -54.24 -38.18
CA LYS A 2 -18.24 -52.85 -38.42
C LYS A 2 -17.76 -52.27 -37.09
N ARG A 3 -16.49 -51.89 -36.98
CA ARG A 3 -15.91 -51.22 -35.81
C ARG A 3 -16.16 -49.72 -35.93
N ALA A 4 -16.86 -49.14 -34.97
CA ALA A 4 -16.98 -47.69 -34.82
C ALA A 4 -15.77 -47.18 -34.01
N VAL A 5 -15.09 -46.17 -34.54
CA VAL A 5 -14.03 -45.42 -33.85
C VAL A 5 -14.72 -44.27 -33.12
N ALA A 6 -14.64 -44.24 -31.79
CA ALA A 6 -15.12 -43.13 -30.99
C ALA A 6 -13.96 -42.14 -30.77
N THR A 7 -14.07 -40.97 -31.40
CA THR A 7 -13.13 -39.86 -31.22
C THR A 7 -13.52 -39.09 -29.95
N SER A 8 -12.75 -39.23 -28.88
CA SER A 8 -12.90 -38.43 -27.67
C SER A 8 -12.36 -37.02 -27.90
N VAL A 9 -13.26 -36.04 -27.95
CA VAL A 9 -12.91 -34.62 -27.87
C VAL A 9 -12.68 -34.28 -26.40
N ILE A 10 -11.44 -33.95 -26.04
CA ILE A 10 -11.09 -33.44 -24.71
C ILE A 10 -11.39 -31.93 -24.73
N MET A 11 -12.50 -31.52 -24.14
CA MET A 11 -12.73 -30.11 -23.79
C MET A 11 -11.79 -29.75 -22.63
N ALA A 12 -10.82 -28.88 -22.89
CA ALA A 12 -10.07 -28.21 -21.84
C ALA A 12 -10.99 -27.15 -21.19
N ALA A 13 -11.42 -27.40 -19.96
CA ALA A 13 -12.16 -26.43 -19.17
C ALA A 13 -11.17 -25.37 -18.65
N PHE A 14 -11.27 -24.14 -19.15
CA PHE A 14 -10.65 -22.97 -18.52
C PHE A 14 -11.37 -22.69 -17.20
N VAL A 15 -10.79 -23.15 -16.10
CA VAL A 15 -11.24 -22.75 -14.76
C VAL A 15 -10.54 -21.44 -14.42
N SER A 16 -11.20 -20.32 -14.70
CA SER A 16 -10.82 -19.00 -14.18
C SER A 16 -11.18 -18.94 -12.70
N LEU A 17 -10.28 -19.39 -11.84
CA LEU A 17 -10.29 -18.99 -10.44
C LEU A 17 -9.67 -17.59 -10.38
N ALA A 18 -10.52 -16.58 -10.60
CA ALA A 18 -10.18 -15.23 -10.21
C ALA A 18 -10.13 -15.20 -8.69
N SER A 19 -8.92 -15.26 -8.13
CA SER A 19 -8.67 -14.77 -6.79
C SER A 19 -8.87 -13.25 -6.85
N ALA A 20 -10.11 -12.79 -6.73
CA ALA A 20 -10.38 -11.42 -6.38
C ALA A 20 -9.75 -11.21 -5.00
N SER A 21 -8.73 -10.37 -4.89
CA SER A 21 -8.30 -9.92 -3.57
C SER A 21 -9.48 -9.16 -2.95
N GLU A 22 -9.71 -9.39 -1.66
CA GLU A 22 -10.78 -8.74 -0.90
C GLU A 22 -10.56 -7.21 -0.78
N ASP A 23 -9.37 -6.71 -1.19
CA ASP A 23 -8.99 -5.29 -1.29
C ASP A 23 -9.79 -4.49 -2.35
N ALA A 24 -10.64 -5.16 -3.13
CA ALA A 24 -11.36 -4.58 -4.27
C ALA A 24 -12.55 -3.67 -3.92
N ALA A 25 -12.80 -3.37 -2.63
CA ALA A 25 -13.99 -2.62 -2.24
C ALA A 25 -13.95 -1.13 -2.65
N PHE A 26 -12.74 -0.53 -2.69
CA PHE A 26 -12.59 0.92 -2.87
C PHE A 26 -11.82 1.33 -4.14
N PHE A 27 -11.09 0.40 -4.76
CA PHE A 27 -10.36 0.65 -6.00
C PHE A 27 -11.22 0.39 -7.24
N ASP A 28 -10.81 1.01 -8.34
CA ASP A 28 -11.36 0.70 -9.66
C ASP A 28 -11.00 -0.74 -10.02
N LYS A 29 -11.98 -1.48 -10.54
CA LYS A 29 -11.73 -2.82 -11.07
C LYS A 29 -10.95 -2.72 -12.39
N PRO A 30 -9.85 -3.45 -12.56
CA PRO A 30 -9.20 -3.53 -13.86
C PRO A 30 -10.17 -4.14 -14.87
N VAL A 31 -10.10 -3.66 -16.11
CA VAL A 31 -10.85 -4.20 -17.25
C VAL A 31 -10.39 -5.64 -17.55
N LYS A 32 -9.12 -5.93 -17.30
CA LYS A 32 -8.51 -7.25 -17.49
C LYS A 32 -7.28 -7.39 -16.61
N VAL A 33 -7.06 -8.59 -16.10
CA VAL A 33 -5.78 -8.98 -15.47
C VAL A 33 -5.18 -10.13 -16.28
N ASP A 34 -3.99 -9.91 -16.83
CA ASP A 34 -3.19 -10.96 -17.46
C ASP A 34 -2.19 -11.50 -16.43
N VAL A 35 -2.01 -12.81 -16.37
CA VAL A 35 -1.01 -13.46 -15.52
C VAL A 35 -0.15 -14.38 -16.36
N VAL A 36 1.17 -14.16 -16.34
CA VAL A 36 2.16 -14.97 -17.04
C VAL A 36 3.06 -15.64 -16.00
N ALA A 37 3.06 -16.96 -15.95
CA ALA A 37 3.97 -17.70 -15.09
C ALA A 37 5.40 -17.58 -15.62
N LEU A 38 6.35 -17.34 -14.71
CA LEU A 38 7.78 -17.33 -15.01
C LEU A 38 8.41 -18.71 -14.68
N PRO A 39 9.60 -19.02 -15.22
CA PRO A 39 10.35 -20.21 -14.85
C PRO A 39 10.55 -20.25 -13.33
N LYS A 40 10.45 -21.46 -12.75
CA LYS A 40 10.71 -21.66 -11.32
C LYS A 40 12.14 -21.31 -10.97
N ASP A 41 12.32 -20.76 -9.78
CA ASP A 41 13.63 -20.66 -9.16
C ASP A 41 14.01 -22.02 -8.55
N GLU A 42 15.14 -22.58 -8.99
CA GLU A 42 15.69 -23.83 -8.44
C GLU A 42 16.20 -23.66 -7.01
N LEU A 43 16.64 -22.44 -6.65
CA LEU A 43 17.13 -22.10 -5.31
C LEU A 43 15.98 -21.78 -4.34
N ASN A 44 14.83 -21.37 -4.87
CA ASN A 44 13.59 -21.19 -4.11
C ASN A 44 12.41 -21.97 -4.72
N PRO A 45 12.34 -23.31 -4.53
CA PRO A 45 11.30 -24.14 -5.16
C PRO A 45 9.85 -23.82 -4.73
N ARG A 46 9.68 -23.03 -3.67
CA ARG A 46 8.36 -22.58 -3.18
C ARG A 46 7.90 -21.30 -3.85
N ALA A 47 8.83 -20.53 -4.44
CA ALA A 47 8.49 -19.34 -5.19
C ALA A 47 7.56 -19.68 -6.36
N LYS A 48 6.63 -18.77 -6.64
CA LYS A 48 5.71 -18.84 -7.77
C LYS A 48 5.91 -17.61 -8.63
N PRO A 49 7.07 -17.49 -9.29
CA PRO A 49 7.43 -16.28 -10.01
C PRO A 49 6.42 -16.07 -11.15
N LYS A 50 5.98 -14.82 -11.32
CA LYS A 50 4.92 -14.44 -12.25
C LYS A 50 5.04 -12.98 -12.65
N ILE A 51 4.37 -12.65 -13.74
CA ILE A 51 4.06 -11.29 -14.14
C ILE A 51 2.54 -11.13 -14.04
N SER A 52 2.08 -10.09 -13.35
CA SER A 52 0.69 -9.68 -13.32
C SER A 52 0.55 -8.34 -14.03
N CYS A 53 -0.37 -8.24 -14.98
CA CYS A 53 -0.65 -7.00 -15.70
C CYS A 53 -2.11 -6.60 -15.53
N SER A 54 -2.37 -5.60 -14.70
CA SER A 54 -3.69 -5.06 -14.42
C SER A 54 -4.00 -3.91 -15.38
N ARG A 55 -4.96 -4.10 -16.29
CA ARG A 55 -5.30 -3.16 -17.35
C ARG A 55 -6.49 -2.29 -16.97
N TYR A 56 -6.34 -0.98 -17.18
CA TYR A 56 -7.35 0.05 -17.02
C TYR A 56 -7.57 0.74 -18.37
N PRO A 57 -8.66 1.54 -18.56
CA PRO A 57 -8.98 2.12 -19.86
C PRO A 57 -7.86 2.95 -20.52
N GLY A 58 -6.95 3.55 -19.74
CA GLY A 58 -5.87 4.40 -20.26
C GLY A 58 -4.44 3.93 -19.97
N PHE A 59 -4.27 2.93 -19.10
CA PHE A 59 -2.95 2.48 -18.66
C PHE A 59 -2.98 1.01 -18.20
N MET A 60 -1.79 0.45 -18.03
CA MET A 60 -1.57 -0.86 -17.45
C MET A 60 -0.56 -0.72 -16.31
N VAL A 61 -0.81 -1.42 -15.21
CA VAL A 61 0.17 -1.61 -14.14
C VAL A 61 0.73 -3.02 -14.28
N LYS A 62 2.05 -3.12 -14.37
CA LYS A 62 2.78 -4.38 -14.38
C LYS A 62 3.49 -4.60 -13.05
N GLU A 63 3.33 -5.79 -12.51
CA GLU A 63 4.07 -6.30 -11.37
C GLU A 63 4.81 -7.57 -11.78
N VAL A 64 6.14 -7.57 -11.62
CA VAL A 64 6.97 -8.77 -11.75
C VAL A 64 7.31 -9.24 -10.34
N ASP A 65 6.81 -10.40 -9.97
CA ASP A 65 6.96 -11.00 -8.65
C ASP A 65 7.77 -12.28 -8.80
N LEU A 66 8.94 -12.37 -8.17
CA LEU A 66 9.79 -13.55 -8.22
C LEU A 66 9.57 -14.51 -7.04
N GLY A 67 8.65 -14.19 -6.13
CA GLY A 67 8.38 -14.95 -4.91
C GLY A 67 9.23 -14.55 -3.72
N ASP A 68 9.92 -13.41 -3.80
CA ASP A 68 10.65 -12.77 -2.70
C ASP A 68 9.79 -11.70 -2.01
N VAL A 69 10.32 -11.09 -0.94
CA VAL A 69 9.69 -9.94 -0.28
C VAL A 69 9.83 -8.71 -1.20
N GLY A 70 8.70 -8.11 -1.54
CA GLY A 70 8.58 -7.11 -2.60
C GLY A 70 8.51 -7.71 -4.00
N ALA A 71 7.86 -7.00 -4.92
CA ALA A 71 7.96 -7.27 -6.34
C ALA A 71 9.38 -6.92 -6.82
N GLU A 72 9.93 -7.72 -7.75
CA GLU A 72 11.18 -7.40 -8.45
C GLU A 72 11.05 -6.08 -9.22
N LYS A 73 9.87 -5.85 -9.81
CA LYS A 73 9.63 -4.67 -10.63
C LYS A 73 8.16 -4.28 -10.65
N LEU A 74 7.93 -2.98 -10.50
CA LEU A 74 6.65 -2.32 -10.76
C LEU A 74 6.83 -1.37 -11.94
N ALA A 75 5.86 -1.34 -12.86
CA ALA A 75 5.93 -0.45 -14.01
C ALA A 75 4.55 0.01 -14.49
N LEU A 76 4.50 1.21 -15.07
CA LEU A 76 3.35 1.77 -15.76
C LEU A 76 3.56 1.74 -17.28
N LEU A 77 2.56 1.28 -18.01
CA LEU A 77 2.59 1.15 -19.46
C LEU A 77 1.27 1.62 -20.08
N ALA A 78 1.24 1.75 -21.41
CA ALA A 78 0.00 1.91 -22.16
C ALA A 78 -0.94 0.71 -21.96
N ALA A 79 -2.25 0.96 -22.01
CA ALA A 79 -3.29 -0.06 -21.75
C ALA A 79 -3.22 -1.28 -22.67
N ASP A 80 -2.68 -1.13 -23.88
CA ASP A 80 -2.57 -2.17 -24.91
C ASP A 80 -1.18 -2.83 -24.97
N ALA A 81 -0.24 -2.42 -24.12
CA ALA A 81 1.10 -2.98 -24.07
C ALA A 81 1.06 -4.50 -23.78
N PRO A 82 1.96 -5.30 -24.36
CA PRO A 82 2.02 -6.73 -24.09
C PRO A 82 2.39 -7.00 -22.63
N CYS A 83 1.85 -8.09 -22.07
CA CYS A 83 2.20 -8.52 -20.71
C CYS A 83 3.44 -9.41 -20.75
N GLU A 84 4.61 -8.78 -20.80
CA GLU A 84 5.91 -9.45 -20.94
C GLU A 84 6.91 -8.96 -19.89
N ARG A 85 7.97 -9.74 -19.65
CA ARG A 85 8.93 -9.47 -18.56
C ARG A 85 9.65 -8.14 -18.74
N ALA A 86 10.08 -7.85 -19.97
CA ALA A 86 10.75 -6.62 -20.34
C ALA A 86 10.05 -6.00 -21.56
N ASP A 87 9.81 -4.70 -21.50
CA ASP A 87 9.30 -3.85 -22.57
C ASP A 87 10.03 -2.50 -22.46
N GLU A 88 10.58 -2.02 -23.57
CA GLU A 88 11.37 -0.76 -23.61
C GLU A 88 10.52 0.49 -23.33
N ARG A 89 9.18 0.36 -23.35
CA ARG A 89 8.22 1.45 -23.12
C ARG A 89 7.71 1.47 -21.67
N GLU A 90 8.29 0.65 -20.79
CA GLU A 90 8.01 0.69 -19.37
C GLU A 90 8.42 2.01 -18.74
N ARG A 91 7.53 2.58 -17.95
CA ARG A 91 7.94 3.53 -16.91
C ARG A 91 8.06 2.78 -15.61
N VAL A 92 9.29 2.41 -15.29
CA VAL A 92 9.62 1.70 -14.05
C VAL A 92 9.35 2.61 -12.86
N VAL A 93 8.73 2.05 -11.83
CA VAL A 93 8.51 2.74 -10.56
C VAL A 93 9.75 2.53 -9.70
N GLU A 94 10.67 3.49 -9.74
CA GLU A 94 11.88 3.50 -8.91
C GLU A 94 11.59 4.17 -7.56
N ASP A 95 11.01 3.41 -6.62
CA ASP A 95 10.66 3.90 -5.28
C ASP A 95 10.81 2.78 -4.25
N ASP A 96 11.66 3.00 -3.25
CA ASP A 96 11.91 2.02 -2.17
C ASP A 96 10.66 1.73 -1.33
N THR A 97 9.66 2.61 -1.38
CA THR A 97 8.35 2.41 -0.72
C THR A 97 7.40 1.57 -1.58
N ALA A 98 7.62 1.46 -2.89
CA ALA A 98 6.74 0.73 -3.80
C ALA A 98 7.18 -0.75 -3.84
N GLY A 99 6.68 -1.55 -2.89
CA GLY A 99 6.92 -2.99 -2.85
C GLY A 99 5.93 -3.80 -3.69
N TYR A 100 4.64 -3.44 -3.68
CA TYR A 100 3.58 -4.17 -4.39
C TYR A 100 2.53 -3.23 -4.96
N PHE A 101 1.88 -3.65 -6.05
CA PHE A 101 0.68 -2.99 -6.56
C PHE A 101 -0.48 -3.17 -5.60
N MET A 102 -1.05 -2.05 -5.12
CA MET A 102 -2.18 -2.04 -4.19
C MET A 102 -3.51 -1.86 -4.92
N GLY A 103 -3.55 -0.98 -5.92
CA GLY A 103 -4.78 -0.68 -6.65
C GLY A 103 -4.70 0.61 -7.45
N ALA A 104 -5.77 0.95 -8.16
CA ALA A 104 -5.87 2.23 -8.87
C ALA A 104 -7.27 2.84 -8.73
N SER A 105 -7.36 4.17 -8.79
CA SER A 105 -8.64 4.90 -8.80
C SER A 105 -8.52 6.16 -9.61
N GLY A 106 -9.38 6.37 -10.61
CA GLY A 106 -9.53 7.66 -11.29
C GLY A 106 -8.26 8.23 -11.95
N GLY A 107 -7.30 7.37 -12.34
CA GLY A 107 -5.99 7.76 -12.89
C GLY A 107 -4.85 7.82 -11.87
N PHE A 108 -5.12 7.52 -10.60
CA PHE A 108 -4.12 7.40 -9.54
C PHE A 108 -3.76 5.93 -9.33
N VAL A 109 -2.47 5.62 -9.23
CA VAL A 109 -1.95 4.25 -8.99
C VAL A 109 -1.29 4.18 -7.63
N PHE A 110 -1.69 3.19 -6.84
CA PHE A 110 -1.26 3.00 -5.47
C PHE A 110 -0.30 1.82 -5.40
N PHE A 111 0.84 2.06 -4.76
CA PHE A 111 1.79 1.01 -4.39
C PHE A 111 1.99 1.03 -2.87
N ARG A 112 2.08 -0.14 -2.26
CA ARG A 112 2.39 -0.29 -0.84
C ARG A 112 3.78 -0.85 -0.65
N ALA A 113 4.41 -0.56 0.48
CA ALA A 113 5.69 -1.15 0.85
C ALA A 113 5.59 -2.66 1.00
N ALA A 114 6.72 -3.34 0.81
CA ALA A 114 6.81 -4.77 1.01
C ALA A 114 6.65 -5.16 2.48
N ASP A 115 7.09 -4.26 3.38
CA ASP A 115 7.05 -4.43 4.83
C ASP A 115 6.41 -3.20 5.50
N GLY A 116 5.78 -3.45 6.65
CA GLY A 116 5.29 -2.40 7.52
C GLY A 116 6.42 -1.71 8.30
N TRP A 117 6.15 -0.51 8.78
CA TRP A 117 7.05 0.27 9.63
C TRP A 117 6.27 0.93 10.76
N ASN A 118 6.73 0.75 12.00
CA ASN A 118 6.07 1.34 13.19
C ASN A 118 4.56 1.04 13.24
N GLY A 119 4.16 -0.19 12.95
CA GLY A 119 2.75 -0.62 12.94
C GLY A 119 1.90 -0.03 11.80
N GLY A 120 2.48 0.75 10.89
CA GLY A 120 1.82 1.23 9.69
C GLY A 120 2.30 0.52 8.44
N GLN A 121 1.48 0.56 7.39
CA GLN A 121 1.80 0.11 6.05
C GLN A 121 2.07 1.35 5.19
N PRO A 122 3.34 1.66 4.86
CA PRO A 122 3.66 2.76 3.96
C PRO A 122 3.07 2.53 2.56
N PHE A 123 2.64 3.61 1.91
CA PHE A 123 2.18 3.62 0.53
C PHE A 123 2.57 4.89 -0.20
N VAL A 124 2.61 4.79 -1.53
CA VAL A 124 2.88 5.87 -2.48
C VAL A 124 1.81 5.90 -3.56
N VAL A 125 1.52 7.09 -4.06
CA VAL A 125 0.54 7.31 -5.13
C VAL A 125 1.23 7.98 -6.31
N TYR A 126 0.95 7.46 -7.49
CA TYR A 126 1.50 7.89 -8.76
C TYR A 126 0.40 8.36 -9.71
N ASP A 127 0.72 9.32 -10.56
CA ASP A 127 -0.11 9.64 -11.72
C ASP A 127 0.08 8.56 -12.79
N ALA A 128 -1.02 7.92 -13.22
CA ALA A 128 -0.95 6.85 -14.22
C ALA A 128 -0.49 7.35 -15.60
N THR A 129 -0.74 8.62 -15.92
CA THR A 129 -0.49 9.24 -17.22
C THR A 129 0.92 9.77 -17.34
N THR A 130 1.49 10.37 -16.30
CA THR A 130 2.88 10.89 -16.31
C THR A 130 3.88 9.90 -15.71
N GLY A 131 3.44 9.07 -14.77
CA GLY A 131 4.32 8.18 -14.00
C GLY A 131 5.06 8.93 -12.88
N GLU A 132 4.65 10.15 -12.57
CA GLU A 132 5.23 10.94 -11.49
C GLU A 132 4.65 10.51 -10.13
N ARG A 133 5.51 10.47 -9.12
CA ARG A 133 5.11 10.30 -7.73
C ARG A 133 4.39 11.56 -7.26
N LEU A 134 3.19 11.40 -6.73
CA LEU A 134 2.34 12.50 -6.28
C LEU A 134 2.41 12.70 -4.77
N LEU A 135 2.28 11.62 -4.00
CA LEU A 135 2.31 11.67 -2.54
C LEU A 135 2.67 10.31 -1.94
N ASN A 136 2.94 10.33 -0.64
CA ASN A 136 3.09 9.14 0.18
C ASN A 136 2.47 9.35 1.56
N ASP A 137 2.08 8.24 2.19
CA ASP A 137 1.63 8.23 3.57
C ASP A 137 1.77 6.82 4.16
N SER A 138 1.27 6.61 5.37
CA SER A 138 1.24 5.30 6.02
C SER A 138 -0.14 5.03 6.62
N LEU A 139 -0.72 3.87 6.32
CA LEU A 139 -2.03 3.47 6.82
C LEU A 139 -1.92 2.48 7.99
N ASP A 140 -2.89 2.53 8.89
CA ASP A 140 -3.11 1.54 9.95
C ASP A 140 -4.01 0.42 9.40
N GLY A 141 -3.50 -0.81 9.36
CA GLY A 141 -4.15 -1.95 8.71
C GLY A 141 -3.85 -2.03 7.20
N ASP A 142 -4.77 -2.66 6.46
CA ASP A 142 -4.56 -3.03 5.05
C ASP A 142 -5.41 -2.23 4.05
N ASP A 143 -6.38 -1.43 4.53
CA ASP A 143 -7.42 -0.83 3.68
C ASP A 143 -7.72 0.65 3.97
N PHE A 144 -8.30 1.30 2.95
CA PHE A 144 -8.91 2.62 3.04
C PHE A 144 -10.37 2.50 3.52
N ALA A 145 -10.87 3.51 4.22
CA ALA A 145 -12.30 3.63 4.50
C ALA A 145 -13.09 4.15 3.29
N ALA A 146 -12.46 4.97 2.45
CA ALA A 146 -12.98 5.39 1.16
C ALA A 146 -11.86 5.90 0.24
N ILE A 147 -12.06 5.73 -1.07
CA ILE A 147 -11.23 6.31 -2.12
C ILE A 147 -12.16 6.99 -3.12
N ARG A 148 -11.85 8.24 -3.47
CA ARG A 148 -12.57 8.98 -4.51
C ARG A 148 -11.53 9.64 -5.41
N GLY A 149 -11.21 8.99 -6.53
CA GLY A 149 -10.30 9.51 -7.55
C GLY A 149 -11.04 9.93 -8.82
N GLY A 150 -10.57 10.99 -9.46
CA GLY A 150 -10.99 11.37 -10.81
C GLY A 150 -10.76 12.84 -11.12
N LYS A 151 -10.68 13.18 -12.42
CA LYS A 151 -10.49 14.57 -12.89
C LYS A 151 -9.27 15.28 -12.29
N GLY A 152 -8.20 14.54 -11.99
CA GLY A 152 -6.98 15.08 -11.37
C GLY A 152 -7.10 15.37 -9.87
N GLU A 153 -8.19 14.92 -9.24
CA GLU A 153 -8.43 15.04 -7.81
C GLU A 153 -8.48 13.66 -7.16
N LEU A 154 -7.93 13.56 -5.95
CA LEU A 154 -7.99 12.35 -5.14
C LEU A 154 -8.36 12.70 -3.71
N THR A 155 -9.36 12.01 -3.17
CA THR A 155 -9.70 12.04 -1.73
C THR A 155 -9.59 10.65 -1.14
N LEU A 156 -8.89 10.53 -0.02
CA LEU A 156 -8.69 9.30 0.73
C LEU A 156 -9.18 9.47 2.17
N ASP A 157 -10.01 8.54 2.63
CA ASP A 157 -10.38 8.43 4.04
C ASP A 157 -9.69 7.19 4.61
N PHE A 158 -8.84 7.34 5.62
CA PHE A 158 -8.11 6.21 6.22
C PHE A 158 -7.64 6.53 7.64
N ARG A 159 -7.18 5.50 8.36
CA ARG A 159 -6.44 5.69 9.61
C ARG A 159 -4.97 5.84 9.29
N ARG A 160 -4.41 7.01 9.57
CA ARG A 160 -3.01 7.35 9.30
C ARG A 160 -2.13 6.94 10.47
N VAL A 161 -0.97 6.37 10.16
CA VAL A 161 0.13 6.16 11.12
C VAL A 161 1.16 7.26 10.93
N TYR A 162 1.34 8.09 11.96
CA TYR A 162 2.30 9.18 11.97
C TYR A 162 3.35 8.96 13.05
N THR A 163 4.62 8.85 12.66
CA THR A 163 5.74 8.81 13.61
C THR A 163 6.16 10.24 13.90
N ALA A 164 6.01 10.68 15.16
CA ALA A 164 6.48 11.98 15.60
C ALA A 164 8.01 12.05 15.60
N SER A 165 8.56 13.26 15.65
CA SER A 165 10.01 13.48 15.86
C SER A 165 10.42 13.47 17.34
N CYS A 166 9.46 13.33 18.25
CA CYS A 166 9.60 13.52 19.69
C CYS A 166 8.82 12.47 20.48
N SER A 167 9.13 12.34 21.77
CA SER A 167 8.41 11.45 22.68
C SER A 167 7.26 12.19 23.36
N LEU A 168 6.01 11.88 23.00
CA LEU A 168 4.84 12.44 23.68
C LEU A 168 4.78 11.96 25.15
N TYR A 169 5.35 10.79 25.45
CA TYR A 169 5.49 10.28 26.81
C TYR A 169 6.43 11.14 27.68
N LEU A 170 7.63 11.45 27.17
CA LEU A 170 8.66 12.15 27.95
C LEU A 170 8.52 13.68 27.90
N GLU A 171 8.20 14.23 26.73
CA GLU A 171 8.22 15.66 26.47
C GLU A 171 6.84 16.32 26.62
N GLY A 172 5.77 15.51 26.73
CA GLY A 172 4.41 15.94 27.01
C GLY A 172 3.97 17.09 26.10
N THR A 173 3.66 18.24 26.70
CA THR A 173 3.11 19.42 26.01
C THR A 173 4.01 19.95 24.89
N VAL A 174 5.33 19.82 24.99
CA VAL A 174 6.24 20.29 23.92
C VAL A 174 6.04 19.44 22.67
N CYS A 175 6.07 18.11 22.82
CA CYS A 175 5.85 17.20 21.72
C CYS A 175 4.41 17.27 21.19
N ALA A 176 3.42 17.43 22.08
CA ALA A 176 2.03 17.61 21.71
C ALA A 176 1.82 18.78 20.73
N LYS A 177 2.48 19.92 20.97
CA LYS A 177 2.41 21.08 20.08
C LYS A 177 3.04 20.82 18.73
N ALA A 178 4.16 20.09 18.68
CA ALA A 178 4.81 19.71 17.44
C ALA A 178 3.92 18.77 16.61
N ILE A 179 3.36 17.73 17.24
CA ILE A 179 2.42 16.81 16.60
C ILE A 179 1.21 17.58 16.07
N ALA A 180 0.62 18.47 16.88
CA ALA A 180 -0.52 19.28 16.45
C ALA A 180 -0.21 20.14 15.22
N ALA A 181 0.98 20.75 15.16
CA ALA A 181 1.42 21.54 14.02
C ALA A 181 1.60 20.69 12.74
N ASP A 182 2.16 19.49 12.88
CA ASP A 182 2.46 18.59 11.75
C ASP A 182 1.23 17.85 11.22
N THR A 183 0.27 17.56 12.09
CA THR A 183 -0.88 16.69 11.79
C THR A 183 -2.20 17.43 11.68
N GLY A 184 -2.31 18.62 12.29
CA GLY A 184 -3.56 19.34 12.47
C GLY A 184 -4.44 18.82 13.60
N LEU A 185 -3.98 17.83 14.38
CA LEU A 185 -4.72 17.33 15.55
C LEU A 185 -4.79 18.40 16.64
N SER A 186 -5.95 18.57 17.26
CA SER A 186 -6.07 19.40 18.46
C SER A 186 -5.45 18.70 19.67
N PRO A 187 -5.02 19.43 20.72
CA PRO A 187 -4.49 18.82 21.94
C PRO A 187 -5.44 17.81 22.59
N GLU A 188 -6.75 18.01 22.46
CA GLU A 188 -7.78 17.11 23.00
C GLU A 188 -7.93 15.82 22.20
N GLN A 189 -7.49 15.82 20.93
CA GLN A 189 -7.48 14.63 20.08
C GLN A 189 -6.21 13.79 20.27
N LEU A 190 -5.18 14.32 20.94
CA LEU A 190 -3.94 13.57 21.14
C LEU A 190 -4.16 12.43 22.15
N PRO A 191 -3.72 11.21 21.82
CA PRO A 191 -3.86 10.06 22.70
C PRO A 191 -2.91 10.13 23.89
N ASP A 192 -3.28 9.47 25.00
CA ASP A 192 -2.36 9.22 26.11
C ASP A 192 -1.40 8.06 25.76
N CYS A 193 -0.11 8.37 25.64
CA CYS A 193 0.93 7.39 25.37
C CYS A 193 1.41 6.62 26.61
N ALA A 194 0.98 6.97 27.83
CA ALA A 194 1.50 6.38 29.05
C ALA A 194 1.31 4.86 29.11
N VAL A 195 0.20 4.35 28.60
CA VAL A 195 -0.09 2.91 28.61
C VAL A 195 0.91 2.13 27.74
N ALA A 196 1.14 2.60 26.50
CA ALA A 196 2.04 1.94 25.56
C ALA A 196 3.49 1.93 26.06
N TYR A 197 4.01 3.07 26.50
CA TYR A 197 5.39 3.17 27.00
C TYR A 197 5.60 2.36 28.28
N LYS A 198 4.65 2.38 29.23
CA LYS A 198 4.75 1.57 30.44
C LYS A 198 4.72 0.07 30.14
N ALA A 199 3.91 -0.35 29.17
CA ALA A 199 3.89 -1.74 28.72
C ALA A 199 5.23 -2.16 28.11
N GLU A 200 5.81 -1.30 27.26
CA GLU A 200 7.10 -1.59 26.61
C GLU A 200 8.27 -1.59 27.59
N MET A 201 8.35 -0.61 28.50
CA MET A 201 9.36 -0.60 29.57
C MET A 201 9.25 -1.82 30.50
N LYS A 202 8.03 -2.32 30.74
CA LYS A 202 7.84 -3.56 31.51
C LYS A 202 8.33 -4.79 30.76
N ARG A 203 8.22 -4.81 29.42
CA ARG A 203 8.71 -5.89 28.56
C ARG A 203 10.24 -5.89 28.47
N SER A 204 10.84 -4.70 28.51
CA SER A 204 12.27 -4.47 28.26
C SER A 204 12.89 -3.56 29.35
N PRO A 205 12.94 -4.00 30.62
CA PRO A 205 13.27 -3.14 31.76
C PRO A 205 14.70 -2.54 31.70
N ASP A 206 15.65 -3.27 31.13
CA ASP A 206 17.04 -2.82 30.99
C ASP A 206 17.19 -1.62 30.05
N TYR A 207 16.19 -1.37 29.20
CA TYR A 207 16.14 -0.27 28.22
C TYR A 207 15.10 0.79 28.56
N ALA A 208 14.59 0.81 29.80
CA ALA A 208 13.49 1.69 30.16
C ALA A 208 13.78 3.17 29.86
N LYS A 209 15.02 3.63 30.08
CA LYS A 209 15.42 5.04 29.84
C LYS A 209 15.56 5.40 28.37
N GLU A 210 15.90 4.43 27.54
CA GLU A 210 15.93 4.55 26.09
C GLU A 210 14.50 4.57 25.53
N ILE A 211 13.63 3.70 26.06
CA ILE A 211 12.22 3.61 25.68
C ILE A 211 11.48 4.91 25.97
N GLU A 212 11.71 5.55 27.12
CA GLU A 212 11.13 6.87 27.44
C GLU A 212 11.39 7.90 26.33
N LYS A 213 12.53 7.82 25.63
CA LYS A 213 12.98 8.76 24.60
C LYS A 213 12.54 8.39 23.19
N LEU A 214 11.99 7.19 22.98
CA LEU A 214 11.55 6.78 21.66
C LEU A 214 10.48 7.74 21.13
N PRO A 215 10.51 8.12 19.84
CA PRO A 215 9.48 8.97 19.28
C PRO A 215 8.10 8.31 19.37
N SER A 216 7.05 9.07 19.64
CA SER A 216 5.71 8.50 19.72
C SER A 216 5.14 8.28 18.33
N VAL A 217 4.42 7.19 18.14
CA VAL A 217 3.68 6.94 16.91
C VAL A 217 2.20 7.10 17.20
N ILE A 218 1.56 7.96 16.42
CA ILE A 218 0.18 8.40 16.60
C ILE A 218 -0.66 7.89 15.44
N VAL A 219 -1.81 7.32 15.79
CA VAL A 219 -2.77 6.80 14.83
C VAL A 219 -4.05 7.57 14.94
N TYR A 220 -4.56 8.02 13.81
CA TYR A 220 -5.78 8.82 13.81
C TYR A 220 -6.47 8.77 12.44
N PRO A 221 -7.80 8.91 12.40
CA PRO A 221 -8.52 8.99 11.14
C PRO A 221 -8.22 10.33 10.45
N VAL A 222 -8.00 10.29 9.14
CA VAL A 222 -7.65 11.45 8.32
C VAL A 222 -8.42 11.41 7.00
N GLU A 223 -8.80 12.58 6.52
CA GLU A 223 -9.14 12.84 5.13
C GLU A 223 -7.88 13.45 4.48
N LEU A 224 -7.35 12.78 3.46
CA LEU A 224 -6.31 13.32 2.59
C LEU A 224 -6.96 13.77 1.29
N ILE A 225 -6.64 14.99 0.86
CA ILE A 225 -7.07 15.53 -0.43
C ILE A 225 -5.84 15.92 -1.23
N TYR A 226 -5.81 15.48 -2.48
CA TYR A 226 -4.84 15.89 -3.48
C TYR A 226 -5.57 16.58 -4.65
N VAL A 227 -5.12 17.79 -5.00
CA VAL A 227 -5.65 18.58 -6.12
C VAL A 227 -4.50 19.35 -6.76
N ALA A 228 -4.25 19.13 -8.05
CA ALA A 228 -3.29 19.91 -8.84
C ALA A 228 -1.87 20.04 -8.23
N GLY A 229 -1.36 18.99 -7.60
CA GLY A 229 -0.04 18.97 -6.95
C GLY A 229 -0.06 19.33 -5.47
N ASP A 230 -1.14 19.93 -4.97
CA ASP A 230 -1.28 20.28 -3.56
C ASP A 230 -1.88 19.12 -2.77
N THR A 231 -1.28 18.79 -1.62
CA THR A 231 -1.79 17.79 -0.68
C THR A 231 -2.20 18.44 0.62
N ALA A 232 -3.45 18.23 1.04
CA ALA A 232 -3.97 18.62 2.34
C ALA A 232 -4.35 17.39 3.16
N ARG A 233 -4.04 17.42 4.46
CA ARG A 233 -4.45 16.39 5.42
C ARG A 233 -5.32 17.03 6.48
N ARG A 234 -6.47 16.43 6.76
CA ARG A 234 -7.41 16.90 7.76
C ARG A 234 -7.74 15.75 8.71
N PRO A 235 -7.31 15.80 9.97
CA PRO A 235 -7.80 14.85 10.96
C PRO A 235 -9.31 14.91 11.00
N THR A 236 -9.94 13.73 10.95
CA THR A 236 -11.39 13.61 11.09
C THR A 236 -11.73 13.22 12.53
N GLY A 237 -13.00 13.33 12.91
CA GLY A 237 -13.44 12.86 14.21
C GLY A 237 -13.25 11.35 14.34
N GLY A 238 -12.78 10.88 15.50
CA GLY A 238 -12.69 9.45 15.80
C GLY A 238 -11.60 9.14 16.82
N ALA A 239 -11.45 7.84 17.14
CA ALA A 239 -10.50 7.38 18.14
C ALA A 239 -9.05 7.52 17.65
N THR A 240 -8.20 8.11 18.49
CA THR A 240 -6.75 8.16 18.31
C THR A 240 -6.07 7.11 19.17
N ALA A 241 -4.89 6.65 18.75
CA ALA A 241 -4.10 5.67 19.48
C ALA A 241 -2.62 6.05 19.47
N CYS A 242 -1.88 5.56 20.47
CA CYS A 242 -0.44 5.74 20.57
C CYS A 242 0.26 4.40 20.78
N TRP A 243 1.40 4.22 20.12
CA TRP A 243 2.32 3.12 20.37
C TRP A 243 3.78 3.56 20.34
N THR A 244 4.66 2.70 20.84
CA THR A 244 6.11 2.85 20.70
C THR A 244 6.55 2.36 19.32
N PRO A 245 7.61 2.93 18.72
CA PRO A 245 8.21 2.44 17.49
C PRO A 245 8.61 0.96 17.60
N SER A 246 8.52 0.22 16.50
CA SER A 246 8.77 -1.23 16.42
C SER A 246 9.50 -1.60 15.14
#